data_AF-A0A382KVX7-F1
#
_entry.id   AF-A0A382KVX7-F1
#
_cell.length_a   1.000
_cell.length_b   1.000
_cell.length_c   1.000
_cell.angle_alpha   90.00
_cell.angle_beta   90.00
_cell.angle_gamma   90.00
#
_symmetry.space_group_name_H-M   'P 1'
#
loop_
_entity.id
_entity.type
_entity.pdbx_description
1 polymer ?
#
loop_
_entity_poly.entity_id
_entity_poly.type
_entity_poly.pdbx_seq_one_letter_code
_entity_poly.pdbx_strand_id
1 'polypeptide(L)'
;MLRPTLFGATILVATNFLHADTSVLPGVVLEIRGKASKSIDYRLERRVALRVDKNEPPSAFVDAGPFESVWHGVILLEKRERINFAFEGFGKASLLLDGEKVLETEGEDLSTVESERLRLNGGEHPFELRYSSADSGLARFRLFWKGRDFARESIPPKSLAHFSTGKTAELLEKSSLLRRGRFLAASRGCLRCHLPDEPFNQKTAMPEVLAMGPSLIGVGSRLNQAWMEKWILDPQSMRHAARMPKMVHSPTESSHLAAFLGSLKNENIEKKVVPGNSKPGGVLFANLGCISCHALSENNTIVEDGRISLVGVGQKYLPGSLAAFLLEPDKHYPWIRMPNFRLSKEEAANLAVFLQELDSPVLTITASKGDAAKGKILASSRGCA
;
A
#
# COMPACT_ATOMS: atom_id res chain seq x y z
N MET A 1 -57.91 9.40 -63.15
CA MET A 1 -57.94 8.39 -62.08
C MET A 1 -56.51 8.19 -61.58
N LEU A 2 -56.21 8.67 -60.38
CA LEU A 2 -54.87 8.64 -59.78
C LEU A 2 -54.48 7.21 -59.36
N ARG A 3 -53.25 6.80 -59.69
CA ARG A 3 -52.53 5.68 -59.05
C ARG A 3 -51.46 6.26 -58.12
N PRO A 4 -51.31 5.79 -56.87
CA PRO A 4 -50.24 6.26 -55.99
C PRO A 4 -48.95 5.48 -56.26
N THR A 5 -47.83 6.19 -56.43
CA THR A 5 -46.47 5.64 -56.40
C THR A 5 -46.03 5.45 -54.95
N LEU A 6 -45.80 4.20 -54.52
CA LEU A 6 -45.12 3.88 -53.27
C LEU A 6 -43.62 4.22 -53.40
N PHE A 7 -43.14 5.14 -52.56
CA PHE A 7 -41.71 5.30 -52.29
C PHE A 7 -41.31 4.31 -51.20
N GLY A 8 -40.54 3.28 -51.57
CA GLY A 8 -39.86 2.41 -50.61
C GLY A 8 -38.60 3.09 -50.10
N ALA A 9 -38.59 3.51 -48.83
CA ALA A 9 -37.39 3.97 -48.15
C ALA A 9 -36.66 2.76 -47.54
N THR A 10 -35.53 2.37 -48.14
CA THR A 10 -34.61 1.39 -47.56
C THR A 10 -33.81 2.09 -46.47
N ILE A 11 -34.16 1.87 -45.20
CA ILE A 11 -33.36 2.31 -44.06
C ILE A 11 -32.17 1.36 -43.94
N LEU A 12 -31.00 1.82 -44.36
CA LEU A 12 -29.73 1.16 -44.10
C LEU A 12 -29.37 1.41 -42.62
N VAL A 13 -29.63 0.43 -41.75
CA VAL A 13 -29.16 0.48 -40.36
C VAL A 13 -27.67 0.17 -40.38
N ALA A 14 -26.84 1.20 -40.45
CA ALA A 14 -25.42 1.08 -40.17
C ALA A 14 -25.27 0.79 -38.67
N THR A 15 -25.00 -0.47 -38.34
CA THR A 15 -24.55 -0.86 -37.01
C THR A 15 -23.18 -0.26 -36.76
N ASN A 16 -23.15 0.92 -36.13
CA ASN A 16 -21.94 1.42 -35.48
C ASN A 16 -21.58 0.46 -34.34
N PHE A 17 -20.76 -0.54 -34.64
CA PHE A 17 -19.96 -1.19 -33.61
C PHE A 17 -19.01 -0.13 -33.07
N LEU A 18 -19.39 0.49 -31.95
CA LEU A 18 -18.45 1.11 -31.03
C LEU A 18 -17.37 0.07 -30.72
N HIS A 19 -16.27 0.12 -31.46
CA HIS A 19 -15.03 -0.52 -31.02
C HIS A 19 -14.64 0.23 -29.75
N ALA A 20 -14.91 -0.39 -28.60
CA ALA A 20 -14.26 0.03 -27.37
C ALA A 20 -12.76 0.02 -27.67
N ASP A 21 -12.12 1.17 -27.56
CA ASP A 21 -10.69 1.31 -27.75
C ASP A 21 -10.02 0.42 -26.70
N THR A 22 -9.54 -0.76 -27.11
CA THR A 22 -9.00 -1.78 -26.20
C THR A 22 -7.59 -1.37 -25.77
N SER A 23 -7.49 -0.29 -25.02
CA SER A 23 -6.23 0.13 -24.44
C SER A 23 -5.74 -0.94 -23.45
N VAL A 24 -4.48 -1.29 -23.51
CA VAL A 24 -3.83 -2.13 -22.49
C VAL A 24 -3.27 -1.27 -21.36
N LEU A 25 -3.38 -1.75 -20.12
CA LEU A 25 -2.85 -1.11 -18.92
C LEU A 25 -1.75 -1.97 -18.29
N PRO A 26 -0.74 -1.38 -17.61
CA PRO A 26 0.35 -2.15 -17.00
C PRO A 26 -0.12 -3.19 -15.97
N GLY A 27 0.56 -4.34 -15.94
CA GLY A 27 0.26 -5.45 -15.03
C GLY A 27 -0.74 -6.46 -15.59
N VAL A 28 -0.90 -7.60 -14.92
CA VAL A 28 -1.74 -8.73 -15.36
C VAL A 28 -2.83 -9.00 -14.33
N VAL A 29 -3.98 -9.51 -14.78
CA VAL A 29 -5.08 -9.84 -13.87
C VAL A 29 -4.94 -11.30 -13.43
N LEU A 30 -4.72 -11.51 -12.13
CA LEU A 30 -4.73 -12.81 -11.48
C LEU A 30 -6.13 -13.10 -10.94
N GLU A 31 -6.79 -14.11 -11.52
CA GLU A 31 -7.97 -14.79 -10.94
C GLU A 31 -7.49 -15.91 -10.02
N ILE A 32 -8.07 -16.03 -8.83
CA ILE A 32 -7.80 -17.13 -7.88
C ILE A 32 -9.14 -17.70 -7.45
N ARG A 33 -9.28 -19.03 -7.47
CA ARG A 33 -10.50 -19.74 -7.06
C ARG A 33 -10.19 -20.90 -6.13
N GLY A 34 -10.82 -20.93 -4.96
CA GLY A 34 -10.75 -22.09 -4.06
C GLY A 34 -11.47 -23.29 -4.65
N LYS A 35 -10.83 -24.47 -4.69
CA LYS A 35 -11.45 -25.68 -5.28
C LYS A 35 -12.66 -26.17 -4.49
N ALA A 36 -12.59 -26.10 -3.17
CA ALA A 36 -13.66 -26.55 -2.28
C ALA A 36 -14.78 -25.50 -2.13
N SER A 37 -14.44 -24.26 -1.74
CA SER A 37 -15.45 -23.24 -1.43
C SER A 37 -15.96 -22.47 -2.64
N LYS A 38 -15.28 -22.55 -3.79
CA LYS A 38 -15.56 -21.73 -4.99
C LYS A 38 -15.48 -20.22 -4.73
N SER A 39 -14.92 -19.81 -3.59
CA SER A 39 -14.53 -18.43 -3.32
C SER A 39 -13.57 -17.93 -4.41
N ILE A 40 -13.70 -16.66 -4.79
CA ILE A 40 -13.00 -16.10 -5.94
C ILE A 40 -12.43 -14.72 -5.62
N ASP A 41 -11.24 -14.46 -6.14
CA ASP A 41 -10.58 -13.15 -6.08
C ASP A 41 -9.98 -12.78 -7.44
N TYR A 42 -10.01 -11.49 -7.75
CA TYR A 42 -9.33 -10.89 -8.88
C TYR A 42 -8.36 -9.82 -8.39
N ARG A 43 -7.12 -9.87 -8.84
CA ARG A 43 -6.05 -8.97 -8.40
C ARG A 43 -5.16 -8.53 -9.55
N LEU A 44 -4.70 -7.29 -9.50
CA LEU A 44 -3.67 -6.81 -10.40
C LEU A 44 -2.30 -7.23 -9.87
N GLU A 45 -1.52 -7.93 -10.68
CA GLU A 45 -0.17 -8.37 -10.34
C GLU A 45 0.85 -7.80 -11.33
N ARG A 46 2.07 -7.52 -10.84
CA ARG A 46 3.16 -7.00 -11.68
C ARG A 46 4.02 -8.11 -12.29
N ARG A 47 3.80 -9.35 -11.87
CA ARG A 47 4.56 -10.54 -12.28
C ARG A 47 3.64 -11.74 -12.32
N VAL A 48 3.98 -12.70 -13.18
CA VAL A 48 3.31 -14.00 -13.25
C VAL A 48 4.03 -14.97 -12.31
N ALA A 49 3.79 -14.79 -11.02
CA ALA A 49 4.34 -15.63 -9.96
C ALA A 49 3.45 -15.60 -8.72
N LEU A 50 3.44 -16.69 -7.96
CA LEU A 50 2.80 -16.73 -6.64
C LEU A 50 3.56 -17.65 -5.68
N ARG A 51 3.35 -17.40 -4.39
CA ARG A 51 3.73 -18.27 -3.28
C ARG A 51 2.58 -18.28 -2.29
N VAL A 52 2.17 -19.47 -1.86
CA VAL A 52 1.18 -19.69 -0.81
C VAL A 52 1.74 -20.78 0.08
N ASP A 53 1.89 -20.50 1.38
CA ASP A 53 2.37 -21.48 2.33
C ASP A 53 1.25 -22.45 2.74
N LYS A 54 1.63 -23.62 3.26
CA LYS A 54 0.66 -24.67 3.63
C LYS A 54 -0.34 -24.12 4.67
N ASN A 55 -1.63 -24.40 4.46
CA ASN A 55 -2.75 -23.93 5.29
C ASN A 55 -2.96 -22.40 5.30
N GLU A 56 -2.29 -21.65 4.44
CA GLU A 56 -2.58 -20.22 4.25
C GLU A 56 -3.57 -20.01 3.11
N PRO A 57 -4.44 -18.99 3.21
CA PRO A 57 -5.30 -18.62 2.09
C PRO A 57 -4.49 -17.95 0.97
N PRO A 58 -4.76 -18.25 -0.32
CA PRO A 58 -4.04 -17.62 -1.44
C PRO A 58 -4.42 -16.14 -1.61
N SER A 59 -5.52 -15.69 -1.00
CA SER A 59 -5.90 -14.29 -0.93
C SER A 59 -6.80 -14.01 0.27
N ALA A 60 -7.07 -12.73 0.55
CA ALA A 60 -8.01 -12.35 1.61
C ALA A 60 -9.48 -12.71 1.33
N PHE A 61 -9.81 -13.17 0.11
CA PHE A 61 -11.16 -13.49 -0.32
C PHE A 61 -11.32 -14.94 -0.81
N VAL A 62 -10.27 -15.75 -0.62
CA VAL A 62 -10.28 -17.17 -1.00
C VAL A 62 -9.85 -17.97 0.22
N ASP A 63 -10.62 -19.00 0.56
CA ASP A 63 -10.34 -19.82 1.74
C ASP A 63 -9.03 -20.60 1.60
N ALA A 64 -8.43 -20.96 2.74
CA ALA A 64 -7.26 -21.82 2.77
C ALA A 64 -7.58 -23.22 2.22
N GLY A 65 -6.65 -23.78 1.47
CA GLY A 65 -6.77 -25.11 0.85
C GLY A 65 -6.39 -25.09 -0.63
N PRO A 66 -6.67 -26.18 -1.36
CA PRO A 66 -6.38 -26.27 -2.79
C PRO A 66 -7.12 -25.20 -3.60
N PHE A 67 -6.41 -24.61 -4.56
CA PHE A 67 -6.95 -23.55 -5.40
C PHE A 67 -6.46 -23.68 -6.85
N GLU A 68 -7.17 -22.99 -7.73
CA GLU A 68 -6.79 -22.75 -9.11
C GLU A 68 -6.54 -21.26 -9.31
N SER A 69 -5.63 -20.92 -10.20
CA SER A 69 -5.39 -19.54 -10.59
C SER A 69 -5.26 -19.39 -12.10
N VAL A 70 -5.74 -18.26 -12.61
CA VAL A 70 -5.60 -17.90 -14.01
C VAL A 70 -5.02 -16.49 -14.12
N TRP A 71 -3.87 -16.35 -14.76
CA TRP A 71 -3.38 -15.04 -15.18
C TRP A 71 -3.94 -14.71 -16.55
N HIS A 72 -4.63 -13.59 -16.63
CA HIS A 72 -5.11 -12.98 -17.86
C HIS A 72 -4.25 -11.76 -18.16
N GLY A 73 -3.61 -11.74 -19.32
CA GLY A 73 -2.74 -10.63 -19.67
C GLY A 73 -2.35 -10.56 -21.14
N VAL A 74 -1.44 -9.64 -21.42
CA VAL A 74 -0.85 -9.36 -22.71
C VAL A 74 0.66 -9.24 -22.51
N ILE A 75 1.42 -9.98 -23.29
CA ILE A 75 2.87 -9.78 -23.40
C ILE A 75 3.11 -8.70 -24.45
N LEU A 76 3.82 -7.64 -24.06
CA LEU A 76 4.19 -6.54 -24.95
C LEU A 76 5.62 -6.71 -25.43
N LEU A 77 5.77 -6.85 -26.76
CA LEU A 77 7.06 -6.95 -27.44
C LEU A 77 7.34 -5.70 -28.25
N GLU A 78 8.46 -5.02 -27.99
CA GLU A 78 8.87 -3.81 -28.73
C GLU A 78 9.24 -4.13 -30.20
N LYS A 79 9.74 -5.34 -30.45
CA LYS A 79 10.16 -5.84 -31.76
C LYS A 79 9.93 -7.33 -31.84
N ARG A 80 10.09 -7.88 -33.04
CA ARG A 80 10.05 -9.34 -33.26
C ARG A 80 11.13 -10.03 -32.43
N GLU A 81 10.74 -11.07 -31.71
CA GLU A 81 11.61 -11.85 -30.85
C GLU A 81 11.45 -13.36 -31.07
N ARG A 82 12.47 -14.12 -30.68
CA ARG A 82 12.40 -15.58 -30.58
C ARG A 82 12.45 -15.97 -29.12
N ILE A 83 11.35 -16.50 -28.59
CA ILE A 83 11.15 -16.70 -27.17
C ILE A 83 10.84 -18.16 -26.85
N ASN A 84 11.45 -18.66 -25.80
CA ASN A 84 11.06 -19.88 -25.10
C ASN A 84 10.42 -19.48 -23.76
N PHE A 85 9.41 -20.23 -23.33
CA PHE A 85 8.79 -20.09 -22.01
C PHE A 85 9.12 -21.31 -21.14
N ALA A 86 9.28 -21.08 -19.85
CA ALA A 86 9.51 -22.13 -18.88
C ALA A 86 8.80 -21.81 -17.57
N PHE A 87 8.43 -22.85 -16.82
CA PHE A 87 7.89 -22.68 -15.48
C PHE A 87 8.96 -23.00 -14.42
N GLU A 88 8.68 -22.61 -13.19
CA GLU A 88 9.39 -23.02 -11.99
C GLU A 88 8.37 -23.19 -10.87
N GLY A 89 8.48 -24.25 -10.08
CA GLY A 89 7.50 -24.55 -9.06
C GLY A 89 7.07 -26.01 -9.06
N PHE A 90 5.88 -26.25 -8.52
CA PHE A 90 5.21 -27.55 -8.48
C PHE A 90 3.70 -27.35 -8.63
N GLY A 91 2.97 -28.40 -8.99
CA GLY A 91 1.54 -28.38 -9.26
C GLY A 91 1.27 -28.71 -10.73
N LYS A 92 0.24 -28.09 -11.31
CA LYS A 92 -0.08 -28.22 -12.74
C LYS A 92 -0.19 -26.85 -13.36
N ALA A 93 0.41 -26.63 -14.52
CA ALA A 93 0.37 -25.35 -15.22
C ALA A 93 0.23 -25.51 -16.73
N SER A 94 -0.51 -24.61 -17.38
CA SER A 94 -0.59 -24.49 -18.83
C SER A 94 -0.58 -23.02 -19.26
N LEU A 95 0.14 -22.73 -20.35
CA LEU A 95 0.22 -21.40 -20.96
C LEU A 95 -0.39 -21.45 -22.35
N LEU A 96 -1.38 -20.61 -22.57
CA LEU A 96 -1.93 -20.29 -23.88
C LEU A 96 -1.43 -18.91 -24.28
N LEU A 97 -0.95 -18.80 -25.52
CA LEU A 97 -0.49 -17.56 -26.13
C LEU A 97 -1.20 -17.39 -27.47
N ASP A 98 -1.83 -16.24 -27.69
CA ASP A 98 -2.65 -15.96 -28.88
C ASP A 98 -3.74 -17.03 -29.12
N GLY A 99 -4.25 -17.64 -28.02
CA GLY A 99 -5.26 -18.71 -28.05
C GLY A 99 -4.69 -20.13 -28.22
N GLU A 100 -3.40 -20.28 -28.52
CA GLU A 100 -2.74 -21.56 -28.76
C GLU A 100 -1.98 -22.04 -27.52
N LYS A 101 -2.09 -23.32 -27.17
CA LYS A 101 -1.36 -23.89 -26.03
C LYS A 101 0.12 -24.08 -26.39
N VAL A 102 1.00 -23.37 -25.69
CA VAL A 102 2.46 -23.35 -25.98
C VAL A 102 3.30 -24.11 -24.96
N LEU A 103 2.78 -24.32 -23.74
CA LEU A 103 3.47 -25.08 -22.69
C LEU A 103 2.46 -25.67 -21.70
N GLU A 104 2.67 -26.91 -21.28
CA GLU A 104 1.90 -27.58 -20.23
C GLU A 104 2.81 -28.56 -19.48
N THR A 105 2.74 -28.56 -18.15
CA THR A 105 3.48 -29.50 -17.29
C THR A 105 2.78 -29.67 -15.95
N GLU A 106 3.01 -30.82 -15.32
CA GLU A 106 2.47 -31.22 -14.03
C GLU A 106 3.51 -32.03 -13.27
N GLY A 107 3.67 -31.76 -11.96
CA GLY A 107 4.58 -32.53 -11.11
C GLY A 107 5.18 -31.72 -9.95
N GLU A 108 6.15 -32.34 -9.28
CA GLU A 108 6.90 -31.75 -8.16
C GLU A 108 7.99 -30.76 -8.58
N ASP A 109 8.37 -30.77 -9.87
CA ASP A 109 9.26 -29.79 -10.47
C ASP A 109 8.82 -29.44 -11.89
N LEU A 110 8.24 -28.24 -12.03
CA LEU A 110 7.78 -27.70 -13.32
C LEU A 110 8.92 -27.15 -14.19
N SER A 111 10.15 -27.10 -13.69
CA SER A 111 11.32 -26.58 -14.43
C SER A 111 11.90 -27.58 -15.44
N THR A 112 11.35 -28.79 -15.48
CA THR A 112 11.79 -29.92 -16.30
C THR A 112 11.46 -29.77 -17.79
N VAL A 113 10.49 -28.92 -18.15
CA VAL A 113 10.03 -28.73 -19.52
C VAL A 113 10.10 -27.25 -19.90
N GLU A 114 10.55 -26.98 -21.14
CA GLU A 114 10.55 -25.67 -21.77
C GLU A 114 9.68 -25.73 -23.03
N SER A 115 9.04 -24.62 -23.40
CA SER A 115 8.27 -24.54 -24.65
C SER A 115 9.18 -24.66 -25.86
N GLU A 116 8.58 -24.99 -27.01
CA GLU A 116 9.22 -24.75 -28.30
C GLU A 116 9.65 -23.29 -28.46
N ARG A 117 10.62 -23.05 -29.34
CA ARG A 117 11.08 -21.70 -29.65
C ARG A 117 10.07 -20.99 -30.55
N LEU A 118 9.29 -20.09 -29.97
CA LEU A 118 8.25 -19.33 -30.66
C LEU A 118 8.85 -18.11 -31.37
N ARG A 119 8.33 -17.78 -32.55
CA ARG A 119 8.67 -16.56 -33.27
C ARG A 119 7.52 -15.57 -33.15
N LEU A 120 7.65 -14.59 -32.27
CA LEU A 120 6.63 -13.60 -31.97
C LEU A 120 6.96 -12.27 -32.66
N ASN A 121 5.97 -11.58 -33.20
CA ASN A 121 6.17 -10.27 -33.82
C ASN A 121 6.27 -9.18 -32.73
N GLY A 122 6.60 -7.95 -33.13
CA GLY A 122 6.40 -6.82 -32.21
C GLY A 122 4.90 -6.55 -32.05
N GLY A 123 4.48 -6.13 -30.86
CA GLY A 123 3.09 -5.83 -30.53
C GLY A 123 2.56 -6.57 -29.30
N GLU A 124 1.24 -6.73 -29.29
CA GLU A 124 0.47 -7.34 -28.21
C GLU A 124 0.27 -8.83 -28.48
N HIS A 125 0.59 -9.65 -27.48
CA HIS A 125 0.35 -11.09 -27.49
C HIS A 125 -0.49 -11.48 -26.28
N PRO A 126 -1.83 -11.59 -26.42
CA PRO A 126 -2.69 -12.05 -25.34
C PRO A 126 -2.27 -13.43 -24.83
N PHE A 127 -2.27 -13.60 -23.52
CA PHE A 127 -1.97 -14.88 -22.91
C PHE A 127 -2.94 -15.20 -21.78
N GLU A 128 -3.15 -16.49 -21.59
CA GLU A 128 -3.83 -17.05 -20.44
C GLU A 128 -2.93 -18.11 -19.82
N LEU A 129 -2.60 -17.96 -18.54
CA LEU A 129 -1.82 -18.97 -17.81
C LEU A 129 -2.69 -19.58 -16.73
N ARG A 130 -2.96 -20.87 -16.82
CA ARG A 130 -3.72 -21.63 -15.82
C ARG A 130 -2.75 -22.38 -14.91
N TYR A 131 -3.03 -22.36 -13.62
CA TYR A 131 -2.26 -23.08 -12.61
C TYR A 131 -3.20 -23.72 -11.58
N SER A 132 -2.85 -24.91 -11.12
CA SER A 132 -3.49 -25.60 -10.00
C SER A 132 -2.45 -25.87 -8.92
N SER A 133 -2.76 -25.49 -7.68
CA SER A 133 -1.92 -25.77 -6.51
C SER A 133 -1.82 -27.27 -6.24
N ALA A 134 -0.92 -27.65 -5.33
CA ALA A 134 -0.94 -28.98 -4.71
C ALA A 134 -2.21 -29.16 -3.85
N ASP A 135 -2.55 -30.41 -3.55
CA ASP A 135 -3.72 -30.78 -2.71
C ASP A 135 -3.59 -30.33 -1.26
N SER A 136 -2.39 -29.92 -0.83
CA SER A 136 -2.18 -29.31 0.49
C SER A 136 -2.48 -27.80 0.52
N GLY A 137 -2.78 -27.18 -0.62
CA GLY A 137 -2.87 -25.73 -0.79
C GLY A 137 -1.51 -25.03 -0.86
N LEU A 138 -0.41 -25.73 -0.56
CA LEU A 138 0.94 -25.21 -0.78
C LEU A 138 1.13 -24.90 -2.27
N ALA A 139 1.71 -23.74 -2.57
CA ALA A 139 1.98 -23.32 -3.95
C ALA A 139 3.27 -22.50 -4.05
N ARG A 140 4.05 -22.79 -5.09
CA ARG A 140 5.14 -21.94 -5.57
C ARG A 140 5.13 -22.05 -7.09
N PHE A 141 4.96 -20.93 -7.77
CA PHE A 141 4.89 -20.88 -9.22
C PHE A 141 5.53 -19.60 -9.75
N ARG A 142 6.24 -19.71 -10.89
CA ARG A 142 6.77 -18.56 -11.63
C ARG A 142 6.88 -18.88 -13.12
N LEU A 143 6.47 -17.93 -13.95
CA LEU A 143 6.73 -17.93 -15.39
C LEU A 143 8.07 -17.27 -15.70
N PHE A 144 8.85 -17.93 -16.55
CA PHE A 144 10.08 -17.42 -17.13
C PHE A 144 9.97 -17.35 -18.64
N TRP A 145 10.77 -16.47 -19.21
CA TRP A 145 11.03 -16.42 -20.63
C TRP A 145 12.54 -16.39 -20.91
N LYS A 146 12.93 -16.78 -22.11
CA LYS A 146 14.30 -16.73 -22.59
C LYS A 146 14.28 -16.28 -24.04
N GLY A 147 15.07 -15.27 -24.36
CA GLY A 147 15.22 -14.75 -25.71
C GLY A 147 16.50 -15.22 -26.37
N ARG A 148 16.74 -14.72 -27.58
CA ARG A 148 18.05 -14.86 -28.24
C ARG A 148 19.12 -14.03 -27.55
N ASP A 149 18.76 -12.81 -27.17
CA ASP A 149 19.69 -11.76 -26.73
C ASP A 149 19.68 -11.57 -25.20
N PHE A 150 18.93 -12.40 -24.46
CA PHE A 150 18.86 -12.36 -23.00
C PHE A 150 18.68 -13.76 -22.40
N ALA A 151 19.25 -13.97 -21.22
CA ALA A 151 19.19 -15.23 -20.49
C ALA A 151 17.79 -15.50 -19.92
N ARG A 152 17.56 -16.69 -19.38
CA ARG A 152 16.31 -17.02 -18.68
C ARG A 152 16.07 -16.04 -17.54
N GLU A 153 14.95 -15.33 -17.59
CA GLU A 153 14.56 -14.35 -16.59
C GLU A 153 13.03 -14.33 -16.40
N SER A 154 12.56 -13.70 -15.31
CA SER A 154 11.13 -13.40 -15.19
C SER A 154 10.74 -12.35 -16.22
N ILE A 155 9.54 -12.45 -16.78
CA ILE A 155 9.04 -11.44 -17.71
C ILE A 155 9.03 -10.07 -16.99
N PRO A 156 9.72 -9.05 -17.53
CA PRO A 156 9.77 -7.73 -16.92
C PRO A 156 8.36 -7.13 -16.79
N PRO A 157 8.02 -6.43 -15.69
CA PRO A 157 6.70 -5.81 -15.53
C PRO A 157 6.31 -4.85 -16.66
N LYS A 158 7.29 -4.23 -17.33
CA LYS A 158 7.06 -3.35 -18.50
C LYS A 158 6.53 -4.10 -19.74
N SER A 159 6.78 -5.40 -19.81
CA SER A 159 6.36 -6.29 -20.91
C SER A 159 5.05 -7.01 -20.59
N LEU A 160 4.39 -6.65 -19.48
CA LEU A 160 3.17 -7.26 -19.00
C LEU A 160 2.07 -6.21 -18.89
N ALA A 161 0.95 -6.48 -19.55
CA ALA A 161 -0.24 -5.63 -19.52
C ALA A 161 -1.52 -6.47 -19.44
N HIS A 162 -2.66 -5.81 -19.31
CA HIS A 162 -4.00 -6.39 -19.39
C HIS A 162 -4.92 -5.44 -20.14
N PHE A 163 -5.98 -5.97 -20.75
CA PHE A 163 -7.00 -5.14 -21.37
C PHE A 163 -7.76 -4.32 -20.32
N SER A 164 -7.97 -3.03 -20.59
CA SER A 164 -8.73 -2.13 -19.71
C SER A 164 -10.25 -2.36 -19.75
N THR A 165 -10.73 -3.11 -20.75
CA THR A 165 -12.15 -3.37 -20.98
C THR A 165 -12.44 -4.87 -21.03
N GLY A 166 -13.72 -5.22 -20.94
CA GLY A 166 -14.19 -6.60 -21.02
C GLY A 166 -14.35 -7.25 -19.64
N LYS A 167 -14.84 -8.49 -19.65
CA LYS A 167 -15.31 -9.19 -18.44
C LYS A 167 -14.26 -9.28 -17.33
N THR A 168 -13.00 -9.57 -17.68
CA THR A 168 -11.91 -9.68 -16.69
C THR A 168 -11.59 -8.33 -16.05
N ALA A 169 -11.61 -7.23 -16.83
CA ALA A 169 -11.40 -5.88 -16.31
C ALA A 169 -12.54 -5.46 -15.35
N GLU A 170 -13.79 -5.74 -15.71
CA GLU A 170 -14.96 -5.47 -14.85
C GLU A 170 -14.89 -6.23 -13.52
N LEU A 171 -14.42 -7.49 -13.55
CA LEU A 171 -14.27 -8.31 -12.34
C LEU A 171 -13.11 -7.84 -11.46
N LEU A 172 -11.99 -7.42 -12.08
CA LEU A 172 -10.89 -6.78 -11.37
C LEU A 172 -11.34 -5.50 -10.68
N GLU A 173 -12.11 -4.65 -11.36
CA GLU A 173 -12.64 -3.41 -10.79
C GLU A 173 -13.52 -3.69 -9.56
N LYS A 174 -14.48 -4.61 -9.69
CA LYS A 174 -15.35 -5.03 -8.58
C LYS A 174 -14.55 -5.56 -7.38
N SER A 175 -13.56 -6.44 -7.62
CA SER A 175 -12.70 -6.95 -6.54
C SER A 175 -11.86 -5.82 -5.91
N SER A 176 -11.37 -4.89 -6.72
CA SER A 176 -10.59 -3.74 -6.25
C SER A 176 -11.42 -2.83 -5.34
N LEU A 177 -12.70 -2.60 -5.68
CA LEU A 177 -13.64 -1.86 -4.83
C LEU A 177 -13.90 -2.58 -3.51
N LEU A 178 -14.10 -3.90 -3.52
CA LEU A 178 -14.29 -4.69 -2.30
C LEU A 178 -13.06 -4.60 -1.38
N ARG A 179 -11.86 -4.75 -1.95
CA ARG A 179 -10.59 -4.61 -1.22
C ARG A 179 -10.43 -3.22 -0.65
N ARG A 180 -10.79 -2.18 -1.41
CA ARG A 180 -10.76 -0.80 -0.96
C ARG A 180 -11.74 -0.57 0.20
N GLY A 181 -12.95 -1.10 0.11
CA GLY A 181 -13.93 -1.08 1.19
C GLY A 181 -13.40 -1.73 2.47
N ARG A 182 -12.80 -2.92 2.35
CA ARG A 182 -12.18 -3.64 3.47
C ARG A 182 -11.07 -2.81 4.15
N PHE A 183 -10.20 -2.20 3.35
CA PHE A 183 -9.15 -1.31 3.85
C PHE A 183 -9.73 -0.07 4.55
N LEU A 184 -10.78 0.54 4.01
CA LEU A 184 -11.42 1.70 4.64
C LEU A 184 -12.09 1.32 5.96
N ALA A 185 -12.82 0.20 6.02
CA ALA A 185 -13.45 -0.27 7.25
C ALA A 185 -12.42 -0.49 8.38
N ALA A 186 -11.27 -1.09 8.06
CA ALA A 186 -10.16 -1.27 8.99
C ALA A 186 -9.51 0.07 9.38
N SER A 187 -9.05 0.84 8.38
CA SER A 187 -8.27 2.07 8.60
C SER A 187 -9.05 3.23 9.22
N ARG A 188 -10.39 3.21 9.11
CA ARG A 188 -11.31 4.16 9.78
C ARG A 188 -11.77 3.68 11.15
N GLY A 189 -11.38 2.48 11.58
CA GLY A 189 -11.71 1.96 12.90
C GLY A 189 -13.17 1.55 13.07
N CYS A 190 -13.91 1.31 11.99
CA CYS A 190 -15.32 0.86 12.06
C CYS A 190 -15.45 -0.40 12.92
N LEU A 191 -14.49 -1.31 12.78
CA LEU A 191 -14.40 -2.60 13.46
C LEU A 191 -13.94 -2.50 14.93
N ARG A 192 -13.77 -1.28 15.48
CA ARG A 192 -13.53 -1.08 16.91
C ARG A 192 -14.81 -1.11 17.73
N CYS A 193 -15.93 -0.72 17.13
CA CYS A 193 -17.26 -0.74 17.76
C CYS A 193 -18.17 -1.80 17.11
N HIS A 194 -18.08 -1.97 15.79
CA HIS A 194 -18.79 -3.03 15.08
C HIS A 194 -17.92 -4.29 15.06
N LEU A 195 -17.81 -4.92 16.24
CA LEU A 195 -17.05 -6.15 16.39
C LEU A 195 -17.71 -7.28 15.59
N PRO A 196 -16.93 -8.11 14.89
CA PRO A 196 -17.45 -9.36 14.33
C PRO A 196 -17.91 -10.29 15.45
N ASP A 197 -18.79 -11.24 15.12
CA ASP A 197 -19.23 -12.28 16.05
C ASP A 197 -18.03 -13.11 16.56
N GLU A 198 -17.07 -13.38 15.67
CA GLU A 198 -15.82 -14.08 15.98
C GLU A 198 -14.63 -13.12 16.07
N PRO A 199 -13.76 -13.22 17.09
CA PRO A 199 -12.57 -12.39 17.22
C PRO A 199 -11.64 -12.48 16.01
N PHE A 200 -10.98 -11.37 15.68
CA PHE A 200 -9.98 -11.35 14.62
C PHE A 200 -8.80 -12.28 14.93
N ASN A 201 -8.50 -13.20 14.02
CA ASN A 201 -7.28 -14.00 14.09
C ASN A 201 -6.06 -13.10 13.86
N GLN A 202 -5.22 -12.92 14.87
CA GLN A 202 -4.08 -12.00 14.83
C GLN A 202 -3.04 -12.35 13.74
N LYS A 203 -2.99 -13.60 13.26
CA LYS A 203 -2.05 -14.03 12.22
C LYS A 203 -2.55 -13.74 10.81
N THR A 204 -3.86 -13.76 10.59
CA THR A 204 -4.47 -13.66 9.25
C THR A 204 -5.31 -12.40 9.05
N ALA A 205 -5.64 -11.68 10.12
CA ALA A 205 -6.37 -10.43 10.06
C ALA A 205 -5.56 -9.33 9.36
N MET A 206 -6.27 -8.33 8.83
CA MET A 206 -5.60 -7.11 8.36
C MET A 206 -4.89 -6.46 9.54
N PRO A 207 -3.60 -6.14 9.40
CA PRO A 207 -2.88 -5.48 10.47
C PRO A 207 -3.52 -4.12 10.84
N GLU A 208 -4.13 -3.42 9.89
CA GLU A 208 -4.85 -2.16 10.12
C GLU A 208 -6.05 -2.29 11.07
N VAL A 209 -6.67 -3.46 11.18
CA VAL A 209 -7.79 -3.69 12.12
C VAL A 209 -7.28 -3.68 13.56
N LEU A 210 -6.06 -4.17 13.77
CA LEU A 210 -5.38 -4.19 15.07
C LEU A 210 -4.64 -2.88 15.35
N ALA A 211 -4.62 -1.94 14.40
CA ALA A 211 -3.89 -0.70 14.53
C ALA A 211 -4.50 0.21 15.61
N MET A 212 -3.77 0.38 16.71
CA MET A 212 -4.09 1.32 17.77
C MET A 212 -3.42 2.68 17.55
N GLY A 213 -3.77 3.69 18.36
CA GLY A 213 -3.04 4.95 18.37
C GLY A 213 -1.58 4.77 18.83
N PRO A 214 -0.71 5.77 18.61
CA PRO A 214 0.63 5.78 19.20
C PRO A 214 0.57 5.64 20.72
N SER A 215 1.53 4.93 21.30
CA SER A 215 1.67 4.85 22.75
C SER A 215 1.85 6.25 23.34
N LEU A 216 1.14 6.55 24.42
CA LEU A 216 1.29 7.80 25.19
C LEU A 216 2.19 7.63 26.42
N ILE A 217 2.65 6.41 26.70
CA ILE A 217 3.59 6.11 27.79
C ILE A 217 4.86 6.95 27.58
N GLY A 218 5.25 7.73 28.58
CA GLY A 218 6.45 8.57 28.53
C GLY A 218 6.43 9.71 27.50
N VAL A 219 5.24 10.13 27.02
CA VAL A 219 5.14 11.13 25.93
C VAL A 219 5.75 12.47 26.29
N GLY A 220 5.66 12.88 27.55
CA GLY A 220 6.29 14.09 28.09
C GLY A 220 7.82 14.05 28.07
N SER A 221 8.44 12.89 27.86
CA SER A 221 9.89 12.77 27.66
C SER A 221 10.32 12.98 26.21
N ARG A 222 9.40 13.05 25.23
CA ARG A 222 9.74 13.10 23.80
C ARG A 222 9.08 14.23 23.00
N LEU A 223 7.88 14.65 23.37
CA LEU A 223 7.15 15.70 22.64
C LEU A 223 7.10 16.99 23.46
N ASN A 224 7.12 18.12 22.75
CA ASN A 224 6.94 19.43 23.35
C ASN A 224 5.49 19.61 23.82
N GLN A 225 5.28 20.09 25.05
CA GLN A 225 3.94 20.29 25.62
C GLN A 225 3.09 21.29 24.82
N ALA A 226 3.68 22.40 24.39
CA ALA A 226 2.98 23.42 23.62
C ALA A 226 2.52 22.87 22.27
N TRP A 227 3.38 22.07 21.63
CA TRP A 227 3.00 21.34 20.41
C TRP A 227 1.86 20.36 20.66
N MET A 228 1.90 19.60 21.76
CA MET A 228 0.82 18.67 22.12
C MET A 228 -0.51 19.40 22.34
N GLU A 229 -0.50 20.56 23.00
CA GLU A 229 -1.69 21.40 23.21
C GLU A 229 -2.33 21.83 21.87
N LYS A 230 -1.52 22.31 20.92
CA LYS A 230 -2.03 22.69 19.60
C LYS A 230 -2.55 21.48 18.82
N TRP A 231 -1.81 20.36 18.88
CA TRP A 231 -2.18 19.11 18.22
C TRP A 231 -3.50 18.55 18.76
N ILE A 232 -3.72 18.53 20.08
CA ILE A 232 -4.93 18.00 20.71
C ILE A 232 -6.16 18.87 20.39
N LEU A 233 -5.97 20.19 20.31
CA LEU A 233 -7.03 21.14 20.01
C LEU A 233 -7.56 20.95 18.57
N ASP A 234 -6.65 20.87 17.60
CA ASP A 234 -7.03 20.68 16.19
C ASP A 234 -5.94 19.97 15.37
N PRO A 235 -5.91 18.62 15.36
CA PRO A 235 -4.94 17.86 14.60
C PRO A 235 -4.98 18.15 13.09
N GLN A 236 -6.17 18.41 12.54
CA GLN A 236 -6.38 18.63 11.11
C GLN A 236 -5.88 20.01 10.65
N SER A 237 -5.92 21.01 11.53
CA SER A 237 -5.29 22.32 11.27
C SER A 237 -3.77 22.24 11.08
N MET A 238 -3.11 21.30 11.79
CA MET A 238 -1.66 21.09 11.70
C MET A 238 -1.29 20.09 10.60
N ARG A 239 -2.14 19.09 10.37
CA ARG A 239 -1.97 18.09 9.32
C ARG A 239 -3.33 17.73 8.78
N HIS A 240 -3.68 18.23 7.60
CA HIS A 240 -4.98 18.00 6.96
C HIS A 240 -5.40 16.51 6.94
N ALA A 241 -4.44 15.60 6.66
CA ALA A 241 -4.66 14.15 6.66
C ALA A 241 -4.57 13.47 8.06
N ALA A 242 -4.63 14.22 9.17
CA ALA A 242 -4.60 13.66 10.52
C ALA A 242 -5.79 12.74 10.77
N ARG A 243 -5.49 11.53 11.28
CA ARG A 243 -6.49 10.52 11.68
C ARG A 243 -7.01 10.70 13.11
N MET A 244 -6.30 11.45 13.94
CA MET A 244 -6.77 11.76 15.29
C MET A 244 -7.92 12.77 15.19
N PRO A 245 -9.12 12.46 15.72
CA PRO A 245 -10.23 13.41 15.72
C PRO A 245 -10.01 14.51 16.77
N LYS A 246 -10.83 15.57 16.70
CA LYS A 246 -10.89 16.59 17.76
C LYS A 246 -11.49 15.97 19.01
N MET A 247 -10.67 15.80 20.05
CA MET A 247 -11.07 15.15 21.30
C MET A 247 -11.61 16.13 22.35
N VAL A 248 -11.40 17.42 22.13
CA VAL A 248 -11.79 18.52 23.01
C VAL A 248 -12.44 19.65 22.23
N HIS A 249 -13.19 20.51 22.92
CA HIS A 249 -13.92 21.62 22.30
C HIS A 249 -13.41 23.00 22.73
N SER A 250 -12.48 23.05 23.69
CA SER A 250 -11.93 24.31 24.19
C SER A 250 -10.39 24.29 24.31
N PRO A 251 -9.72 25.43 24.12
CA PRO A 251 -8.29 25.57 24.41
C PRO A 251 -7.93 25.21 25.86
N THR A 252 -8.82 25.52 26.81
CA THR A 252 -8.62 25.21 28.23
C THR A 252 -8.51 23.70 28.48
N GLU A 253 -9.45 22.91 27.95
CA GLU A 253 -9.39 21.44 28.03
C GLU A 253 -8.10 20.90 27.38
N SER A 254 -7.71 21.47 26.23
CA SER A 254 -6.47 21.09 25.55
C SER A 254 -5.24 21.36 26.42
N SER A 255 -5.17 22.53 27.07
CA SER A 255 -4.06 22.89 27.95
C SER A 255 -3.94 21.95 29.15
N HIS A 256 -5.07 21.56 29.75
CA HIS A 256 -5.11 20.59 30.86
C HIS A 256 -4.61 19.21 30.40
N LEU A 257 -5.09 18.70 29.26
CA LEU A 257 -4.63 17.45 28.67
C LEU A 257 -3.13 17.48 28.32
N ALA A 258 -2.65 18.56 27.70
CA ALA A 258 -1.25 18.72 27.35
C ALA A 258 -0.36 18.76 28.61
N ALA A 259 -0.80 19.44 29.68
CA ALA A 259 -0.10 19.44 30.96
C ALA A 259 -0.02 18.04 31.59
N PHE A 260 -1.10 17.26 31.52
CA PHE A 260 -1.10 15.86 31.96
C PHE A 260 -0.15 15.00 31.11
N LEU A 261 -0.24 15.05 29.78
CA LEU A 261 0.66 14.28 28.90
C LEU A 261 2.12 14.69 29.06
N GLY A 262 2.38 15.99 29.29
CA GLY A 262 3.71 16.52 29.59
C GLY A 262 4.30 16.01 30.91
N SER A 263 3.45 15.62 31.87
CA SER A 263 3.90 15.01 33.13
C SER A 263 4.20 13.52 33.02
N LEU A 264 3.71 12.83 31.98
CA LEU A 264 4.01 11.43 31.68
C LEU A 264 5.45 11.29 31.15
N LYS A 265 6.42 11.29 32.07
CA LYS A 265 7.84 11.14 31.75
C LYS A 265 8.34 9.75 32.14
N ASN A 266 9.23 9.19 31.32
CA ASN A 266 9.99 8.02 31.71
C ASN A 266 11.16 8.46 32.61
N GLU A 267 11.38 7.76 33.71
CA GLU A 267 12.54 7.98 34.59
C GLU A 267 13.85 7.63 33.84
N ASN A 268 14.92 8.39 34.10
CA ASN A 268 16.31 8.10 33.70
C ASN A 268 16.63 7.97 32.20
N ILE A 269 15.99 8.73 31.31
CA ILE A 269 16.48 8.89 29.93
C ILE A 269 17.13 10.27 29.77
N GLU A 270 18.38 10.42 30.21
CA GLU A 270 19.24 11.48 29.71
C GLU A 270 19.52 11.22 28.23
N LYS A 271 18.84 11.96 27.35
CA LYS A 271 19.13 11.92 25.91
C LYS A 271 20.41 12.70 25.68
N LYS A 272 21.55 12.00 25.59
CA LYS A 272 22.78 12.60 25.09
C LYS A 272 22.52 13.14 23.68
N VAL A 273 22.48 14.45 23.56
CA VAL A 273 22.37 15.12 22.27
C VAL A 273 23.69 14.87 21.54
N VAL A 274 23.62 14.04 20.51
CA VAL A 274 24.74 13.86 19.58
C VAL A 274 24.76 15.09 18.67
N PRO A 275 25.87 15.84 18.58
CA PRO A 275 25.98 16.95 17.64
C PRO A 275 25.76 16.45 16.21
N GLY A 276 24.97 17.19 15.44
CA GLY A 276 24.70 16.90 14.04
C GLY A 276 25.11 18.06 13.14
N ASN A 277 25.18 17.79 11.84
CA ASN A 277 25.47 18.76 10.79
C ASN A 277 24.37 18.72 9.72
N SER A 278 23.78 19.87 9.43
CA SER A 278 22.67 20.00 8.48
C SER A 278 23.04 19.59 7.05
N LYS A 279 24.26 19.90 6.59
CA LYS A 279 24.69 19.60 5.20
C LYS A 279 24.64 18.11 4.87
N PRO A 280 25.33 17.21 5.61
CA PRO A 280 25.19 15.77 5.39
C PRO A 280 23.77 15.27 5.70
N GLY A 281 23.04 15.92 6.61
CA GLY A 281 21.63 15.61 6.87
C GLY A 281 20.72 15.81 5.64
N GLY A 282 20.90 16.90 4.90
CA GLY A 282 20.17 17.16 3.66
C GLY A 282 20.53 16.19 2.53
N VAL A 283 21.81 15.81 2.42
CA VAL A 283 22.26 14.75 1.48
C VAL A 283 21.59 13.43 1.82
N LEU A 284 21.55 13.07 3.11
CA LEU A 284 20.89 11.85 3.57
C LEU A 284 19.38 11.88 3.28
N PHE A 285 18.70 13.02 3.50
CA PHE A 285 17.29 13.19 3.16
C PHE A 285 17.00 12.88 1.67
N ALA A 286 17.86 13.36 0.77
CA ALA A 286 17.75 13.10 -0.67
C ALA A 286 18.01 11.63 -1.00
N ASN A 287 19.10 11.05 -0.49
CA ASN A 287 19.51 9.68 -0.78
C ASN A 287 18.53 8.63 -0.25
N LEU A 288 17.89 8.89 0.89
CA LEU A 288 16.84 8.03 1.45
C LEU A 288 15.47 8.22 0.75
N GLY A 289 15.36 9.16 -0.19
CA GLY A 289 14.14 9.41 -0.94
C GLY A 289 12.99 9.96 -0.09
N CYS A 290 13.28 10.66 1.01
CA CYS A 290 12.28 11.16 1.97
C CYS A 290 11.19 12.02 1.31
N ILE A 291 11.54 12.74 0.23
CA ILE A 291 10.64 13.58 -0.58
C ILE A 291 9.48 12.82 -1.24
N SER A 292 9.57 11.49 -1.31
CA SER A 292 8.51 10.61 -1.84
C SER A 292 7.31 10.55 -0.90
N CYS A 293 7.50 10.82 0.39
CA CYS A 293 6.44 10.81 1.40
C CYS A 293 6.32 12.14 2.15
N HIS A 294 7.35 12.98 2.13
CA HIS A 294 7.41 14.24 2.86
C HIS A 294 7.54 15.44 1.94
N ALA A 295 7.00 16.57 2.36
CA ALA A 295 7.19 17.85 1.69
C ALA A 295 8.05 18.78 2.58
N LEU A 296 8.88 19.61 1.94
CA LEU A 296 9.70 20.63 2.61
C LEU A 296 9.03 22.02 2.59
N SER A 297 7.79 22.11 2.08
CA SER A 297 7.02 23.36 1.98
C SER A 297 5.82 23.34 2.93
N GLU A 298 5.37 24.53 3.34
CA GLU A 298 4.19 24.72 4.18
C GLU A 298 2.87 24.35 3.49
N ASN A 299 2.84 24.31 2.16
CA ASN A 299 1.60 24.31 1.38
C ASN A 299 0.61 23.19 1.76
N ASN A 300 -0.40 23.59 2.54
CA ASN A 300 -1.73 23.00 2.65
C ASN A 300 -2.53 23.04 1.32
N THR A 301 -1.95 23.52 0.22
CA THR A 301 -2.60 23.66 -1.10
C THR A 301 -2.29 22.53 -2.08
N ILE A 302 -1.38 21.61 -1.76
CA ILE A 302 -1.18 20.40 -2.59
C ILE A 302 -1.93 19.25 -1.93
N VAL A 303 -3.26 19.25 -2.12
CA VAL A 303 -4.15 18.14 -1.77
C VAL A 303 -3.82 16.88 -2.60
N GLU A 304 -3.04 17.03 -3.67
CA GLU A 304 -2.92 16.02 -4.72
C GLU A 304 -1.91 14.88 -4.48
N ASP A 305 -0.91 15.02 -3.61
CA ASP A 305 0.15 13.99 -3.49
C ASP A 305 0.14 13.18 -2.18
N GLY A 306 -0.65 13.58 -1.18
CA GLY A 306 -0.76 12.88 0.11
C GLY A 306 0.51 12.88 0.96
N ARG A 307 1.50 13.74 0.68
CA ARG A 307 2.75 13.86 1.44
C ARG A 307 2.56 14.63 2.76
N ILE A 308 3.43 14.35 3.73
CA ILE A 308 3.41 14.99 5.05
C ILE A 308 4.46 16.11 5.08
N SER A 309 4.03 17.36 5.27
CA SER A 309 4.96 18.47 5.47
C SER A 309 5.84 18.27 6.71
N LEU A 310 7.13 18.58 6.58
CA LEU A 310 8.11 18.55 7.67
C LEU A 310 8.46 19.95 8.19
N VAL A 311 7.85 21.00 7.66
CA VAL A 311 8.06 22.35 8.17
C VAL A 311 7.58 22.42 9.64
N GLY A 312 8.40 22.98 10.52
CA GLY A 312 8.12 23.09 11.96
C GLY A 312 8.19 21.76 12.71
N VAL A 313 8.71 20.67 12.11
CA VAL A 313 8.87 19.38 12.79
C VAL A 313 9.80 19.50 14.00
N GLY A 314 10.75 20.44 13.99
CA GLY A 314 11.64 20.74 15.12
C GLY A 314 10.89 21.07 16.40
N GLN A 315 9.75 21.76 16.30
CA GLN A 315 8.95 22.20 17.45
C GLN A 315 8.14 21.06 18.10
N LYS A 316 7.93 19.96 17.37
CA LYS A 316 7.22 18.79 17.88
C LYS A 316 8.01 18.05 18.95
N TYR A 317 9.32 17.95 18.77
CA TYR A 317 10.18 17.08 19.56
C TYR A 317 10.94 17.89 20.61
N LEU A 318 11.14 17.31 21.79
CA LEU A 318 12.11 17.83 22.75
C LEU A 318 13.55 17.62 22.23
N PRO A 319 14.55 18.36 22.72
CA PRO A 319 15.95 18.19 22.30
C PRO A 319 16.40 16.72 22.29
N GLY A 320 17.09 16.32 21.21
CA GLY A 320 17.54 14.94 20.97
C GLY A 320 16.43 13.91 20.63
N SER A 321 15.15 14.26 20.79
CA SER A 321 14.04 13.31 20.59
C SER A 321 13.72 13.04 19.12
N LEU A 322 13.99 14.00 18.23
CA LEU A 322 13.85 13.78 16.79
C LEU A 322 14.87 12.74 16.29
N ALA A 323 16.14 12.89 16.65
CA ALA A 323 17.18 11.90 16.33
C ALA A 323 16.84 10.51 16.90
N ALA A 324 16.36 10.43 18.15
CA ALA A 324 15.91 9.17 18.74
C ALA A 324 14.74 8.54 17.98
N PHE A 325 13.80 9.34 17.47
CA PHE A 325 12.72 8.86 16.61
C PHE A 325 13.23 8.35 15.27
N LEU A 326 14.20 9.02 14.65
CA LEU A 326 14.78 8.60 13.36
C LEU A 326 15.53 7.25 13.45
N LEU A 327 16.07 6.91 14.62
CA LEU A 327 16.70 5.61 14.88
C LEU A 327 15.70 4.46 15.00
N GLU A 328 14.56 4.70 15.64
CA GLU A 328 13.52 3.69 15.88
C GLU A 328 12.10 4.27 15.64
N PRO A 329 11.68 4.53 14.39
CA PRO A 329 10.43 5.21 14.09
C PRO A 329 9.18 4.49 14.61
N ASP A 330 9.24 3.16 14.69
CA ASP A 330 8.18 2.23 15.06
C ASP A 330 8.05 2.01 16.58
N LYS A 331 9.05 2.43 17.37
CA LYS A 331 9.13 2.19 18.83
C LYS A 331 7.88 2.58 19.62
N HIS A 332 7.30 3.73 19.30
CA HIS A 332 6.11 4.26 19.97
C HIS A 332 4.84 4.13 19.12
N TYR A 333 4.96 3.62 17.90
CA TYR A 333 3.85 3.40 17.01
C TYR A 333 4.21 2.30 16.00
N PRO A 334 3.96 1.01 16.32
CA PRO A 334 4.30 -0.11 15.45
C PRO A 334 3.66 -0.03 14.06
N TRP A 335 2.56 0.72 13.94
CA TRP A 335 1.79 0.92 12.70
C TRP A 335 2.21 2.18 11.94
N ILE A 336 3.38 2.75 12.23
CA ILE A 336 3.92 3.88 11.50
C ILE A 336 4.25 3.47 10.05
N ARG A 337 3.98 4.36 9.09
CA ARG A 337 4.31 4.12 7.67
C ARG A 337 5.77 4.38 7.33
N MET A 338 6.46 5.19 8.14
CA MET A 338 7.87 5.50 7.94
C MET A 338 8.70 4.24 8.23
N PRO A 339 9.50 3.75 7.28
CA PRO A 339 10.33 2.58 7.51
C PRO A 339 11.48 2.91 8.47
N ASN A 340 12.04 1.88 9.09
CA ASN A 340 13.31 1.99 9.79
C ASN A 340 14.46 1.95 8.76
N PHE A 341 15.12 3.09 8.56
CA PHE A 341 16.23 3.26 7.62
C PHE A 341 17.58 2.71 8.14
N ARG A 342 17.60 2.17 9.36
CA ARG A 342 18.79 1.62 10.03
C ARG A 342 19.95 2.61 10.13
N LEU A 343 19.62 3.87 10.43
CA LEU A 343 20.59 4.95 10.57
C LEU A 343 21.54 4.69 11.74
N SER A 344 22.79 5.11 11.58
CA SER A 344 23.71 5.31 12.69
C SER A 344 23.28 6.51 13.55
N LYS A 345 23.84 6.61 14.76
CA LYS A 345 23.57 7.74 15.68
C LYS A 345 23.96 9.09 15.07
N GLU A 346 25.04 9.13 14.31
CA GLU A 346 25.53 10.34 13.63
C GLU A 346 24.61 10.73 12.46
N GLU A 347 24.21 9.78 11.62
CA GLU A 347 23.26 10.02 10.52
C GLU A 347 21.92 10.55 11.04
N ALA A 348 21.39 9.95 12.11
CA ALA A 348 20.16 10.41 12.74
C ALA A 348 20.30 11.82 13.33
N ALA A 349 21.46 12.16 13.91
CA ALA A 349 21.74 13.51 14.41
C ALA A 349 21.85 14.53 13.27
N ASN A 350 22.59 14.22 12.21
CA ASN A 350 22.72 15.07 11.02
C ASN A 350 21.36 15.36 10.38
N LEU A 351 20.56 14.31 10.16
CA LEU A 351 19.21 14.45 9.61
C LEU A 351 18.28 15.23 10.56
N ALA A 352 18.35 15.01 11.87
CA ALA A 352 17.55 15.77 12.83
C ALA A 352 17.88 17.27 12.79
N VAL A 353 19.16 17.65 12.71
CA VAL A 353 19.57 19.05 12.61
C VAL A 353 19.05 19.68 11.31
N PHE A 354 19.21 19.01 10.17
CA PHE A 354 18.65 19.47 8.90
C PHE A 354 17.13 19.71 8.99
N LEU A 355 16.39 18.77 9.58
CA LEU A 355 14.94 18.89 9.72
C LEU A 355 14.50 19.97 10.71
N GLN A 356 15.31 20.27 11.72
CA GLN A 356 15.05 21.36 12.67
C GLN A 356 15.22 22.74 12.05
N GLU A 357 16.07 22.88 11.03
CA GLU A 357 16.22 24.13 10.28
C GLU A 357 15.03 24.45 9.37
N LEU A 358 14.12 23.49 9.13
CA LEU A 358 12.86 23.70 8.41
C LEU A 358 11.80 24.40 9.25
N ASP A 359 12.19 25.27 10.18
CA ASP A 359 11.28 25.90 11.13
C ASP A 359 10.30 26.87 10.43
N SER A 360 9.06 26.94 10.93
CA SER A 360 8.08 27.95 10.50
C SER A 360 7.96 29.05 11.56
N PRO A 361 8.14 30.33 11.20
CA PRO A 361 7.93 31.44 12.13
C PRO A 361 6.46 31.57 12.58
N VAL A 362 5.51 30.98 11.85
CA VAL A 362 4.06 30.97 12.16
C VAL A 362 3.73 30.06 13.35
N LEU A 363 4.66 29.19 13.76
CA LEU A 363 4.45 28.20 14.80
C LEU A 363 5.27 28.50 16.07
N THR A 364 5.37 29.75 16.50
CA THR A 364 5.91 30.03 17.84
C THR A 364 4.94 29.47 18.89
N ILE A 365 5.27 28.32 19.50
CA ILE A 365 4.34 27.60 20.41
C ILE A 365 4.77 27.80 21.86
N THR A 366 3.99 28.56 22.61
CA THR A 366 4.08 28.64 24.07
C THR A 366 2.93 27.86 24.69
N ALA A 367 3.23 26.97 25.64
CA ALA A 367 2.20 26.20 26.33
C ALA A 367 1.39 27.12 27.26
N SER A 368 0.08 27.01 27.23
CA SER A 368 -0.79 27.66 28.20
C SER A 368 -0.64 26.99 29.57
N LYS A 369 -0.99 27.70 30.64
CA LYS A 369 -0.98 27.14 32.00
C LYS A 369 -2.13 26.14 32.17
N GLY A 370 -1.83 24.85 31.95
CA GLY A 370 -2.73 23.73 32.22
C GLY A 370 -2.67 23.22 33.66
N ASP A 371 -3.57 22.28 33.99
CA ASP A 371 -3.68 21.60 35.28
C ASP A 371 -3.68 20.09 34.98
N ALA A 372 -2.59 19.42 35.37
CA ALA A 372 -2.37 18.02 35.06
C ALA A 372 -3.38 17.08 35.76
N ALA A 373 -3.92 17.47 36.92
CA ALA A 373 -4.93 16.67 37.61
C ALA A 373 -6.26 16.69 36.84
N LYS A 374 -6.69 17.89 36.38
CA LYS A 374 -7.84 18.02 35.48
C LYS A 374 -7.61 17.31 34.16
N GLY A 375 -6.40 17.41 33.60
CA GLY A 375 -6.00 16.71 32.39
C GLY A 375 -6.10 15.18 32.52
N LYS A 376 -5.69 14.62 33.65
CA LYS A 376 -5.81 13.18 33.93
C LYS A 376 -7.27 12.72 33.90
N ILE A 377 -8.16 13.48 34.54
CA ILE A 377 -9.61 13.19 34.56
C ILE A 377 -10.18 13.25 33.14
N LEU A 378 -9.82 14.27 32.36
CA LEU A 378 -10.23 14.41 30.96
C LEU A 378 -9.71 13.26 30.09
N ALA A 379 -8.46 12.83 30.29
CA ALA A 379 -7.88 11.74 29.52
C ALA A 379 -8.67 10.43 29.72
N SER A 380 -9.05 10.12 30.97
CA SER A 380 -9.88 8.96 31.28
C SER A 380 -11.29 9.06 30.69
N SER A 381 -11.94 10.22 30.77
CA SER A 381 -13.31 10.39 30.26
C SER A 381 -13.41 10.39 28.73
N ARG A 382 -12.31 10.69 28.04
CA ARG A 382 -12.23 10.72 26.56
C ARG A 382 -11.63 9.47 25.93
N GLY A 383 -11.33 8.44 26.73
CA GLY A 383 -10.76 7.18 26.23
C GLY A 383 -9.32 7.32 25.71
N CYS A 384 -8.54 8.25 26.27
CA CYS A 384 -7.14 8.50 25.92
C CYS A 384 -6.14 7.68 26.75
N ALA A 385 -6.62 6.91 27.74
CA ALA A 385 -5.81 6.18 28.71
C ALA A 385 -5.51 4.74 28.27
#